data_AF-A0A423SQT0-F1
#
_entry.id   AF-A0A423SQT0-F1
#
_cell.length_a   1.000
_cell.length_b   1.000
_cell.length_c   1.000
_cell.angle_alpha   90.00
_cell.angle_beta   90.00
_cell.angle_gamma   90.00
#
_symmetry.space_group_name_H-M   'P 1'
#
loop_
_entity.id
_entity.type
_entity.pdbx_description
1 polymer ?
#
loop_
_entity_poly.entity_id
_entity_poly.type
_entity_poly.pdbx_seq_one_letter_code
_entity_poly.pdbx_strand_id
1 'polypeptide(L)'
;MLYLTSEPLQCRKASEAHTRNKNSRHVMTSHIYTSGVLLHLRRKAEESLGRLKDLQNSPIKCYAHENPTAKVWYHTTSPLIDNGDGLITNLEEAYENLKVVGTDLTRIFNGTPCEKVFMAGKWAHNTPWPANNISNLLRNVMLWLWGGLNSDTDCICVRNLTHIRNMISYDEEDKEVNNAIMHFDAGHPFTYELMVYLKENFKVATWGVNSPGAATAIAKKVCGTEDLNEILLHHCANVTLRPLKEMQLFGWPDWNNYFQDNNGERFAEEHQDAFIVHLYNKLSQRTPVAIGNRSIYDEIAKAHCPITYAAAKRRAYFF
;
A
#
# COMPACT_ATOMS: atom_id res chain seq x y z
N MET A 1 -2.05 4.83 2.76
CA MET A 1 -2.11 3.49 2.14
C MET A 1 -2.99 3.57 0.91
N LEU A 2 -2.65 2.89 -0.18
CA LEU A 2 -3.44 2.92 -1.41
C LEU A 2 -4.28 1.65 -1.56
N TYR A 3 -5.52 1.81 -2.02
CA TYR A 3 -6.49 0.73 -2.09
C TYR A 3 -7.36 0.86 -3.33
N LEU A 4 -7.54 -0.21 -4.10
CA LEU A 4 -8.36 -0.26 -5.31
C LEU A 4 -9.51 -1.25 -5.13
N THR A 5 -10.69 -0.85 -5.57
CA THR A 5 -11.91 -1.67 -5.51
C THR A 5 -12.76 -1.49 -6.74
N SER A 6 -13.49 -2.53 -7.16
CA SER A 6 -14.52 -2.42 -8.21
C SER A 6 -15.86 -1.90 -7.69
N GLU A 7 -16.09 -1.95 -6.38
CA GLU A 7 -17.34 -1.55 -5.72
C GLU A 7 -17.10 -0.49 -4.62
N PRO A 8 -18.09 0.34 -4.26
CA PRO A 8 -17.99 1.24 -3.12
C PRO A 8 -17.73 0.49 -1.81
N LEU A 9 -16.92 1.08 -0.91
CA LEU A 9 -16.71 0.53 0.44
C LEU A 9 -18.05 0.52 1.20
N GLN A 10 -18.68 -0.65 1.31
CA GLN A 10 -19.83 -0.84 2.17
C GLN A 10 -19.38 -1.10 3.61
N CYS A 11 -20.07 -0.49 4.57
CA CYS A 11 -19.75 -0.62 5.99
C CYS A 11 -20.17 -2.02 6.49
N ARG A 12 -19.37 -3.06 6.21
CA ARG A 12 -19.54 -4.38 6.82
C ARG A 12 -19.04 -4.30 8.25
N LYS A 13 -19.91 -4.57 9.23
CA LYS A 13 -19.42 -4.74 10.61
C LYS A 13 -18.63 -6.03 10.67
N ALA A 14 -17.49 -6.03 11.38
CA ALA A 14 -16.77 -7.26 11.68
C ALA A 14 -17.70 -8.33 12.30
N SER A 15 -18.72 -7.90 13.07
CA SER A 15 -19.77 -8.76 13.62
C SER A 15 -20.68 -9.42 12.59
N GLU A 16 -20.94 -8.79 11.43
CA GLU A 16 -21.81 -9.33 10.36
C GLU A 16 -21.08 -10.38 9.51
N ALA A 17 -19.76 -10.27 9.38
CA ALA A 17 -18.92 -11.39 8.92
C ALA A 17 -18.88 -12.55 9.93
N HIS A 18 -19.26 -12.28 11.19
CA HIS A 18 -19.18 -13.20 12.32
C HIS A 18 -20.54 -13.69 12.84
N THR A 19 -21.66 -13.34 12.19
CA THR A 19 -23.01 -13.76 12.60
C THR A 19 -23.32 -15.22 12.24
N ARG A 20 -22.59 -16.12 12.91
CA ARG A 20 -23.08 -17.40 13.45
C ARG A 20 -22.70 -17.51 14.94
N ASN A 21 -22.95 -16.49 15.78
CA ASN A 21 -23.44 -16.72 17.15
C ASN A 21 -23.82 -15.45 17.90
N LYS A 22 -24.80 -15.61 18.80
CA LYS A 22 -25.67 -14.60 19.41
C LYS A 22 -25.11 -13.84 20.62
N ASN A 23 -25.76 -12.69 20.86
CA ASN A 23 -26.09 -12.02 22.14
C ASN A 23 -24.99 -11.30 22.93
N SER A 24 -25.07 -9.96 22.96
CA SER A 24 -25.60 -9.22 24.13
C SER A 24 -25.54 -7.69 23.91
N ARG A 25 -26.53 -7.00 24.48
CA ARG A 25 -26.67 -5.53 24.55
C ARG A 25 -25.96 -5.02 25.81
N HIS A 26 -25.31 -3.86 25.78
CA HIS A 26 -25.53 -2.67 26.65
C HIS A 26 -24.37 -1.65 26.46
N VAL A 27 -24.68 -0.44 25.99
CA VAL A 27 -24.65 0.87 26.70
C VAL A 27 -23.34 1.22 27.42
N MET A 28 -22.65 2.29 26.99
CA MET A 28 -22.18 3.37 27.88
C MET A 28 -21.71 4.64 27.15
N THR A 29 -21.98 5.76 27.80
CA THR A 29 -21.78 7.16 27.42
C THR A 29 -20.48 7.76 28.00
N SER A 30 -20.01 8.83 27.32
CA SER A 30 -19.27 10.03 27.78
C SER A 30 -17.82 9.98 28.31
N HIS A 31 -16.94 10.61 27.53
CA HIS A 31 -16.07 11.78 27.83
C HIS A 31 -14.71 11.64 28.57
N ILE A 32 -13.72 12.38 28.00
CA ILE A 32 -12.70 13.26 28.61
C ILE A 32 -11.17 12.89 28.54
N TYR A 33 -10.41 13.81 27.89
CA TYR A 33 -8.99 14.27 27.96
C TYR A 33 -7.81 13.25 27.89
N THR A 34 -6.60 13.50 27.34
CA THR A 34 -5.83 14.68 26.87
C THR A 34 -4.57 14.21 26.08
N SER A 35 -4.08 15.05 25.16
CA SER A 35 -2.67 15.27 24.74
C SER A 35 -1.77 14.12 24.25
N GLY A 36 -1.34 14.19 22.98
CA GLY A 36 -0.17 13.46 22.44
C GLY A 36 -0.06 13.60 20.91
N VAL A 37 1.08 14.09 20.42
CA VAL A 37 1.36 14.53 19.04
C VAL A 37 1.50 13.37 18.04
N LEU A 38 1.00 13.53 16.79
CA LEU A 38 1.75 13.14 15.59
C LEU A 38 1.26 13.86 14.30
N LEU A 39 1.70 15.09 14.12
CA LEU A 39 1.82 15.74 12.82
C LEU A 39 3.30 15.61 12.40
N HIS A 40 3.59 14.85 11.35
CA HIS A 40 4.86 15.00 10.63
C HIS A 40 4.68 14.80 9.13
N LEU A 41 3.93 15.73 8.53
CA LEU A 41 4.18 16.20 7.16
C LEU A 41 4.09 17.73 7.14
N ARG A 42 5.09 18.41 7.73
CA ARG A 42 5.72 19.64 7.18
C ARG A 42 6.82 20.17 8.13
N ARG A 43 7.90 20.69 7.51
CA ARG A 43 9.04 21.46 8.07
C ARG A 43 10.20 20.73 8.76
N LYS A 44 10.98 19.99 7.95
CA LYS A 44 12.46 20.12 7.92
C LYS A 44 12.96 19.64 6.56
N ALA A 45 12.58 20.41 5.56
CA ALA A 45 12.98 20.32 4.17
C ALA A 45 12.61 21.64 3.46
N GLU A 46 12.66 22.75 4.18
CA GLU A 46 12.88 24.08 3.61
C GLU A 46 14.41 24.16 3.64
N GLU A 47 15.12 23.79 2.57
CA GLU A 47 15.57 24.79 1.57
C GLU A 47 15.95 24.17 0.20
N SER A 48 15.51 22.95 -0.16
CA SER A 48 15.80 22.39 -1.52
C SER A 48 14.78 21.40 -2.09
N LEU A 49 13.63 21.18 -1.43
CA LEU A 49 12.76 20.01 -1.67
C LEU A 49 11.42 20.27 -2.40
N GLY A 50 11.31 21.39 -3.13
CA GLY A 50 10.09 21.73 -3.88
C GLY A 50 9.74 20.81 -5.06
N ARG A 51 10.71 20.04 -5.58
CA ARG A 51 10.53 19.11 -6.73
C ARG A 51 9.97 17.73 -6.32
N LEU A 52 10.30 17.24 -5.11
CA LEU A 52 10.04 15.85 -4.69
C LEU A 52 8.64 15.59 -4.12
N LYS A 53 8.00 16.57 -3.48
CA LYS A 53 6.67 16.36 -2.85
C LYS A 53 5.56 16.02 -3.84
N ASP A 54 5.64 16.54 -5.06
CA ASP A 54 4.64 16.25 -6.09
C ASP A 54 4.84 14.83 -6.65
N LEU A 55 6.10 14.45 -6.89
CA LEU A 55 6.51 13.13 -7.37
C LEU A 55 6.27 12.01 -6.35
N GLN A 56 6.36 12.31 -5.05
CA GLN A 56 6.04 11.35 -3.98
C GLN A 56 4.53 11.05 -3.87
N ASN A 57 3.68 11.98 -4.34
CA ASN A 57 2.23 11.76 -4.51
C ASN A 57 1.87 11.20 -5.91
N SER A 58 2.87 10.95 -6.77
CA SER A 58 2.69 10.38 -8.11
C SER A 58 1.95 9.05 -8.07
N PRO A 59 2.35 8.06 -7.24
CA PRO A 59 1.75 6.73 -7.20
C PRO A 59 0.22 6.71 -7.25
N ILE A 60 -0.44 7.46 -6.37
CA ILE A 60 -1.91 7.51 -6.24
C ILE A 60 -2.57 7.90 -7.58
N LYS A 61 -1.99 8.87 -8.26
CA LYS A 61 -2.50 9.38 -9.54
C LYS A 61 -2.25 8.41 -10.69
N CYS A 62 -1.13 7.70 -10.68
CA CYS A 62 -0.87 6.66 -11.67
C CYS A 62 -1.89 5.53 -11.54
N TYR A 63 -2.20 5.11 -10.32
CA TYR A 63 -3.26 4.14 -10.07
C TYR A 63 -4.63 4.60 -10.57
N ALA A 64 -5.00 5.86 -10.33
CA ALA A 64 -6.24 6.43 -10.84
C ALA A 64 -6.27 6.51 -12.37
N HIS A 65 -5.14 6.86 -12.99
CA HIS A 65 -4.98 6.95 -14.44
C HIS A 65 -5.10 5.57 -15.12
N GLU A 66 -4.39 4.56 -14.62
CA GLU A 66 -4.34 3.22 -15.22
C GLU A 66 -5.60 2.39 -14.98
N ASN A 67 -6.42 2.78 -14.00
CA ASN A 67 -7.61 2.04 -13.58
C ASN A 67 -8.88 2.91 -13.61
N PRO A 68 -9.26 3.48 -14.77
CA PRO A 68 -10.36 4.45 -14.86
C PRO A 68 -11.72 3.87 -14.44
N THR A 69 -11.89 2.54 -14.52
CA THR A 69 -13.13 1.84 -14.14
C THR A 69 -13.17 1.39 -12.68
N ALA A 70 -12.04 1.44 -11.96
CA ALA A 70 -11.98 1.07 -10.54
C ALA A 70 -11.98 2.31 -9.65
N LYS A 71 -12.47 2.17 -8.43
CA LYS A 71 -12.34 3.19 -7.38
C LYS A 71 -11.00 3.07 -6.69
N VAL A 72 -10.29 4.19 -6.62
CA VAL A 72 -9.01 4.36 -5.95
C VAL A 72 -9.22 5.11 -4.65
N TRP A 73 -8.78 4.52 -3.53
CA TRP A 73 -8.90 5.07 -2.20
C TRP A 73 -7.53 5.28 -1.59
N TYR A 74 -7.24 6.51 -1.20
CA TYR A 74 -6.07 6.85 -0.39
C TYR A 74 -6.49 7.00 1.07
N HIS A 75 -6.15 6.01 1.88
CA HIS A 75 -6.48 5.98 3.30
C HIS A 75 -5.40 6.69 4.13
N THR A 76 -5.84 7.68 4.91
CA THR A 76 -5.05 8.29 5.99
C THR A 76 -5.34 7.60 7.32
N THR A 77 -4.36 7.56 8.21
CA THR A 77 -4.49 6.97 9.56
C THR A 77 -5.19 7.89 10.57
N SER A 78 -5.50 9.13 10.18
CA SER A 78 -6.37 10.03 10.92
C SER A 78 -7.81 9.91 10.40
N PRO A 79 -8.84 9.93 11.28
CA PRO A 79 -10.24 9.99 10.88
C PRO A 79 -10.63 11.35 10.30
N LEU A 80 -9.91 12.42 10.68
CA LEU A 80 -10.10 13.77 10.17
C LEU A 80 -9.05 14.07 9.12
N ILE A 81 -9.51 14.57 7.97
CA ILE A 81 -8.65 15.00 6.89
C ILE A 81 -8.64 16.53 6.89
N ASP A 82 -7.45 17.12 7.03
CA ASP A 82 -7.25 18.55 6.80
C ASP A 82 -7.06 18.80 5.30
N ASN A 83 -7.90 19.67 4.75
CA ASN A 83 -7.86 20.09 3.35
C ASN A 83 -7.76 21.63 3.24
N GLY A 84 -7.19 22.30 4.24
CA GLY A 84 -7.06 23.75 4.26
C GLY A 84 -6.21 24.33 3.12
N ASP A 85 -5.34 23.53 2.50
CA ASP A 85 -4.53 23.93 1.33
C ASP A 85 -5.13 23.54 -0.03
N GLY A 86 -6.32 22.94 -0.03
CA GLY A 86 -7.03 22.51 -1.24
C GLY A 86 -6.39 21.33 -1.98
N LEU A 87 -5.32 20.72 -1.46
CA LEU A 87 -4.60 19.65 -2.14
C LEU A 87 -5.50 18.45 -2.45
N ILE A 88 -6.35 18.05 -1.51
CA ILE A 88 -7.23 16.89 -1.66
C ILE A 88 -8.35 17.21 -2.63
N THR A 89 -8.94 18.40 -2.55
CA THR A 89 -9.94 18.86 -3.53
C THR A 89 -9.37 18.79 -4.94
N ASN A 90 -8.21 19.40 -5.17
CA ASN A 90 -7.54 19.39 -6.47
C ASN A 90 -7.23 17.96 -6.96
N LEU A 91 -6.94 17.04 -6.04
CA LEU A 91 -6.63 15.65 -6.37
C LEU A 91 -7.88 14.86 -6.80
N GLU A 92 -8.99 15.00 -6.06
CA GLU A 92 -10.25 14.35 -6.39
C GLU A 92 -10.94 14.97 -7.60
N GLU A 93 -10.75 16.27 -7.86
CA GLU A 93 -11.22 16.94 -9.08
C GLU A 93 -10.41 16.50 -10.31
N ALA A 94 -9.13 16.20 -10.14
CA ALA A 94 -8.29 15.71 -11.22
C ALA A 94 -8.61 14.27 -11.64
N TYR A 95 -9.20 13.46 -10.75
CA TYR A 95 -9.50 12.05 -10.98
C TYR A 95 -10.82 11.66 -10.31
N GLU A 96 -11.90 11.55 -11.09
CA GLU A 96 -13.25 11.22 -10.60
C GLU A 96 -13.33 9.86 -9.88
N ASN A 97 -12.42 8.96 -10.20
CA ASN A 97 -12.32 7.64 -9.60
C ASN A 97 -11.43 7.60 -8.35
N LEU A 98 -10.87 8.72 -7.91
CA LEU A 98 -10.01 8.84 -6.73
C LEU A 98 -10.73 9.48 -5.54
N LYS A 99 -10.52 8.90 -4.35
CA LYS A 99 -11.01 9.42 -3.07
C LYS A 99 -9.94 9.37 -1.99
N VAL A 100 -9.84 10.43 -1.20
CA VAL A 100 -9.00 10.49 -0.01
C VAL A 100 -9.90 10.33 1.22
N VAL A 101 -9.61 9.34 2.06
CA VAL A 101 -10.48 8.98 3.18
C VAL A 101 -9.74 8.86 4.50
N GLY A 102 -10.36 9.42 5.54
CA GLY A 102 -9.90 9.32 6.91
C GLY A 102 -10.29 7.97 7.51
N THR A 103 -9.36 7.32 8.19
CA THR A 103 -9.61 6.01 8.81
C THR A 103 -9.70 6.15 10.33
N ASP A 104 -10.86 5.80 10.87
CA ASP A 104 -11.03 5.57 12.31
C ASP A 104 -10.40 4.21 12.66
N LEU A 105 -9.16 4.25 13.16
CA LEU A 105 -8.40 3.04 13.48
C LEU A 105 -9.06 2.23 14.60
N THR A 106 -9.63 2.90 15.62
CA THR A 106 -10.32 2.19 16.70
C THR A 106 -11.52 1.43 16.16
N ARG A 107 -12.30 2.05 15.28
CA ARG A 107 -13.45 1.40 14.65
C ARG A 107 -13.06 0.26 13.71
N ILE A 108 -12.03 0.45 12.88
CA ILE A 108 -11.68 -0.54 11.86
C ILE A 108 -11.05 -1.81 12.45
N PHE A 109 -10.29 -1.67 13.55
CA PHE A 109 -9.68 -2.83 14.23
C PHE A 109 -10.66 -3.57 15.15
N ASN A 110 -11.75 -2.93 15.59
CA ASN A 110 -12.72 -3.54 16.51
C ASN A 110 -13.28 -4.87 15.98
N GLY A 111 -13.18 -5.93 16.79
CA GLY A 111 -13.67 -7.26 16.45
C GLY A 111 -12.81 -8.02 15.44
N THR A 112 -11.64 -7.49 15.07
CA THR A 112 -10.68 -8.16 14.18
C THR A 112 -9.60 -8.90 14.98
N PRO A 113 -8.91 -9.91 14.43
CA PRO A 113 -7.79 -10.54 15.12
C PRO A 113 -6.67 -9.55 15.50
N CYS A 114 -6.50 -8.47 14.74
CA CYS A 114 -5.50 -7.43 15.00
C CYS A 114 -5.89 -6.46 16.13
N GLU A 115 -7.14 -6.48 16.63
CA GLU A 115 -7.64 -5.56 17.66
C GLU A 115 -6.72 -5.48 18.87
N LYS A 116 -6.37 -6.64 19.44
CA LYS A 116 -5.54 -6.70 20.65
C LYS A 116 -4.13 -6.16 20.43
N VAL A 117 -3.56 -6.35 19.22
CA VAL A 117 -2.25 -5.80 18.87
C VAL A 117 -2.32 -4.27 18.76
N PHE A 118 -3.37 -3.77 18.10
CA PHE A 118 -3.63 -2.34 17.96
C PHE A 118 -3.83 -1.67 19.33
N MET A 119 -4.74 -2.19 20.15
CA MET A 119 -5.09 -1.65 21.46
C MET A 119 -3.94 -1.71 22.47
N ALA A 120 -3.06 -2.72 22.36
CA ALA A 120 -1.84 -2.80 23.18
C ALA A 120 -0.78 -1.75 22.79
N GLY A 121 -0.99 -0.97 21.73
CA GLY A 121 -0.05 0.06 21.28
C GLY A 121 1.29 -0.49 20.76
N LYS A 122 1.39 -1.81 20.54
CA LYS A 122 2.63 -2.49 20.10
C LYS A 122 3.14 -1.97 18.76
N TRP A 123 2.24 -1.43 17.94
CA TRP A 123 2.58 -0.82 16.66
C TRP A 123 3.31 0.52 16.81
N ALA A 124 3.15 1.24 17.92
CA ALA A 124 3.69 2.58 18.14
C ALA A 124 4.83 2.65 19.17
N HIS A 125 4.74 1.89 20.24
CA HIS A 125 5.69 1.98 21.36
C HIS A 125 6.96 1.18 21.07
N ASN A 126 8.12 1.72 21.46
CA ASN A 126 9.43 1.05 21.40
C ASN A 126 9.83 0.54 20.00
N THR A 127 9.38 1.22 18.94
CA THR A 127 9.70 0.87 17.56
C THR A 127 10.14 2.09 16.77
N PRO A 128 11.16 1.97 15.92
CA PRO A 128 11.53 3.04 14.98
C PRO A 128 10.59 3.10 13.76
N TRP A 129 9.62 2.18 13.61
CA TRP A 129 8.77 2.08 12.42
C TRP A 129 7.26 2.09 12.71
N PRO A 130 6.73 3.08 13.46
CA PRO A 130 5.32 3.08 13.85
C PRO A 130 4.36 3.15 12.66
N ALA A 131 4.69 3.96 11.65
CA ALA A 131 3.89 4.09 10.43
C ALA A 131 3.85 2.79 9.60
N ASN A 132 4.98 2.07 9.52
CA ASN A 132 5.03 0.79 8.81
C ASN A 132 4.22 -0.27 9.55
N ASN A 133 4.38 -0.36 10.88
CA ASN A 133 3.66 -1.30 11.71
C ASN A 133 2.14 -1.13 11.61
N ILE A 134 1.63 0.10 11.75
CA ILE A 134 0.19 0.33 11.63
C ILE A 134 -0.31 0.05 10.21
N SER A 135 0.48 0.35 9.18
CA SER A 135 0.18 0.02 7.78
C SER A 135 0.09 -1.50 7.58
N ASN A 136 1.00 -2.28 8.16
CA ASN A 136 0.98 -3.75 8.05
C ASN A 136 -0.22 -4.38 8.75
N LEU A 137 -0.67 -3.83 9.88
CA LEU A 137 -1.93 -4.26 10.50
C LEU A 137 -3.13 -3.88 9.64
N LEU A 138 -3.20 -2.61 9.23
CA LEU A 138 -4.36 -2.03 8.56
C LEU A 138 -4.64 -2.66 7.19
N ARG A 139 -3.60 -2.96 6.39
CA ARG A 139 -3.79 -3.53 5.04
C ARG A 139 -4.53 -4.86 5.08
N ASN A 140 -4.18 -5.72 6.03
CA ASN A 140 -4.77 -7.04 6.19
C ASN A 140 -6.23 -6.94 6.61
N VAL A 141 -6.55 -6.02 7.52
CA VAL A 141 -7.92 -5.75 7.94
C VAL A 141 -8.76 -5.22 6.78
N MET A 142 -8.25 -4.24 6.01
CA MET A 142 -9.00 -3.67 4.90
C MET A 142 -9.26 -4.70 3.80
N LEU A 143 -8.23 -5.46 3.40
CA LEU A 143 -8.39 -6.54 2.43
C LEU A 143 -9.41 -7.59 2.90
N TRP A 144 -9.38 -7.96 4.18
CA TRP A 144 -10.36 -8.90 4.73
C TRP A 144 -11.79 -8.32 4.75
N LEU A 145 -11.96 -7.06 5.14
CA LEU A 145 -13.29 -6.43 5.22
C LEU A 145 -13.90 -6.15 3.85
N TRP A 146 -13.10 -5.66 2.91
CA TRP A 146 -13.59 -5.04 1.69
C TRP A 146 -13.08 -5.68 0.40
N GLY A 147 -11.96 -6.41 0.46
CA GLY A 147 -11.33 -6.98 -0.72
C GLY A 147 -10.89 -5.95 -1.75
N GLY A 148 -10.23 -6.39 -2.81
CA GLY A 148 -9.60 -5.52 -3.81
C GLY A 148 -8.07 -5.54 -3.68
N LEU A 149 -7.41 -4.54 -4.26
CA LEU A 149 -5.95 -4.44 -4.28
C LEU A 149 -5.44 -3.40 -3.30
N ASN A 150 -4.53 -3.81 -2.43
CA ASN A 150 -3.74 -2.94 -1.58
C ASN A 150 -2.33 -2.77 -2.13
N SER A 151 -1.80 -1.55 -2.06
CA SER A 151 -0.43 -1.26 -2.41
C SER A 151 0.24 -0.25 -1.48
N ASP A 152 1.54 -0.41 -1.27
CA ASP A 152 2.39 0.60 -0.67
C ASP A 152 2.38 1.89 -1.50
N THR A 153 2.56 3.02 -0.83
CA THR A 153 2.43 4.35 -1.46
C THR A 153 3.62 4.75 -2.30
N ASP A 154 4.64 3.91 -2.39
CA ASP A 154 5.84 4.07 -3.22
C ASP A 154 5.88 3.06 -4.39
N CYS A 155 4.74 2.43 -4.69
CA CYS A 155 4.54 1.60 -5.85
C CYS A 155 3.85 2.39 -6.98
N ILE A 156 4.39 2.42 -8.19
CA ILE A 156 3.77 3.06 -9.36
C ILE A 156 3.01 2.02 -10.18
N CYS A 157 1.72 2.23 -10.38
CA CYS A 157 0.93 1.46 -11.34
C CYS A 157 1.27 1.93 -12.77
N VAL A 158 1.66 0.99 -13.62
CA VAL A 158 2.03 1.20 -15.03
C VAL A 158 1.13 0.44 -16.01
N ARG A 159 0.10 -0.23 -15.48
CA ARG A 159 -0.90 -0.97 -16.26
C ARG A 159 -2.17 -1.19 -15.46
N ASN A 160 -3.28 -1.33 -16.18
CA ASN A 160 -4.55 -1.74 -15.60
C ASN A 160 -4.46 -3.03 -14.76
N LEU A 161 -4.98 -2.98 -13.54
CA LEU A 161 -4.96 -4.06 -12.54
C LEU A 161 -6.35 -4.70 -12.36
N THR A 162 -7.38 -4.23 -13.07
CA THR A 162 -8.78 -4.57 -12.76
C THR A 162 -9.14 -6.04 -12.98
N HIS A 163 -8.31 -6.77 -13.72
CA HIS A 163 -8.46 -8.21 -13.98
C HIS A 163 -7.65 -9.10 -13.01
N ILE A 164 -6.75 -8.51 -12.21
CA ILE A 164 -5.92 -9.27 -11.26
C ILE A 164 -6.74 -9.58 -10.01
N ARG A 165 -6.72 -10.84 -9.59
CA ARG A 165 -7.44 -11.33 -8.40
C ARG A 165 -6.56 -12.27 -7.57
N ASN A 166 -6.86 -12.32 -6.29
CA ASN A 166 -6.31 -13.25 -5.29
C ASN A 166 -4.82 -13.55 -5.47
N MET A 167 -4.01 -12.49 -5.40
CA MET A 167 -2.58 -12.55 -5.57
C MET A 167 -1.81 -11.78 -4.50
N ILE A 168 -0.53 -12.08 -4.40
CA ILE A 168 0.44 -11.36 -3.59
C ILE A 168 1.79 -11.37 -4.31
N SER A 169 2.55 -10.27 -4.21
CA SER A 169 3.87 -10.20 -4.81
C SER A 169 4.83 -11.21 -4.18
N TYR A 170 5.71 -11.78 -5.00
CA TYR A 170 6.72 -12.74 -4.61
C TYR A 170 8.08 -12.28 -5.16
N ASP A 171 9.08 -12.32 -4.29
CA ASP A 171 10.48 -12.14 -4.62
C ASP A 171 11.13 -13.52 -4.76
N GLU A 172 11.36 -13.94 -6.00
CA GLU A 172 11.95 -15.25 -6.29
C GLU A 172 13.43 -15.36 -5.86
N GLU A 173 14.14 -14.24 -5.79
CA GLU A 173 15.57 -14.19 -5.45
C GLU A 173 15.75 -14.39 -3.95
N ASP A 174 15.04 -13.60 -3.14
CA ASP A 174 15.05 -13.70 -1.68
C ASP A 174 14.15 -14.83 -1.15
N LYS A 175 13.36 -15.46 -2.04
CA LYS A 175 12.33 -16.45 -1.72
C LYS A 175 11.38 -15.94 -0.64
N GLU A 176 10.91 -14.70 -0.82
CA GLU A 176 10.07 -14.02 0.15
C GLU A 176 8.78 -13.52 -0.49
N VAL A 177 7.65 -13.82 0.13
CA VAL A 177 6.37 -13.26 -0.28
C VAL A 177 6.26 -11.84 0.26
N ASN A 178 6.20 -10.84 -0.62
CA ASN A 178 6.13 -9.43 -0.26
C ASN A 178 4.66 -8.98 -0.17
N ASN A 179 4.27 -8.37 0.94
CA ASN A 179 2.93 -7.83 1.15
C ASN A 179 2.79 -6.35 0.78
N ALA A 180 3.79 -5.76 0.12
CA ALA A 180 3.73 -4.42 -0.46
C ALA A 180 2.60 -4.28 -1.48
N ILE A 181 2.29 -5.36 -2.22
CA ILE A 181 1.22 -5.41 -3.22
C ILE A 181 0.44 -6.71 -3.04
N MET A 182 -0.86 -6.57 -2.80
CA MET A 182 -1.76 -7.70 -2.56
C MET A 182 -3.12 -7.43 -3.17
N HIS A 183 -3.71 -8.41 -3.82
CA HIS A 183 -5.14 -8.40 -4.11
C HIS A 183 -5.80 -9.61 -3.49
N PHE A 184 -6.89 -9.43 -2.73
CA PHE A 184 -7.72 -10.55 -2.29
C PHE A 184 -9.20 -10.18 -2.28
N ASP A 185 -10.07 -11.17 -2.49
CA ASP A 185 -11.50 -10.99 -2.32
C ASP A 185 -11.87 -10.74 -0.86
N ALA A 186 -12.98 -10.04 -0.61
CA ALA A 186 -13.43 -9.77 0.75
C ALA A 186 -13.68 -11.08 1.50
N GLY A 187 -13.16 -11.19 2.73
CA GLY A 187 -13.26 -12.37 3.56
C GLY A 187 -12.31 -13.51 3.19
N HIS A 188 -11.34 -13.29 2.29
CA HIS A 188 -10.43 -14.35 1.84
C HIS A 188 -9.65 -14.99 3.02
N PRO A 189 -9.61 -16.32 3.15
CA PRO A 189 -8.96 -17.01 4.28
C PRO A 189 -7.51 -16.59 4.49
N PHE A 190 -6.75 -16.37 3.41
CA PHE A 190 -5.36 -15.91 3.48
C PHE A 190 -5.19 -14.62 4.30
N THR A 191 -6.05 -13.62 4.08
CA THR A 191 -6.00 -12.33 4.80
C THR A 191 -6.38 -12.48 6.27
N TYR A 192 -7.32 -13.39 6.58
CA TYR A 192 -7.69 -13.69 7.96
C TYR A 192 -6.56 -14.40 8.70
N GLU A 193 -5.94 -15.41 8.09
CA GLU A 193 -4.78 -16.11 8.64
C GLU A 193 -3.60 -15.17 8.86
N LEU A 194 -3.38 -14.19 7.97
CA LEU A 194 -2.39 -13.13 8.20
C LEU A 194 -2.67 -12.31 9.46
N MET A 195 -3.91 -11.90 9.67
CA MET A 195 -4.28 -11.17 10.89
C MET A 195 -4.09 -12.02 12.15
N VAL A 196 -4.43 -13.31 12.09
CA VAL A 196 -4.22 -14.27 13.20
C VAL A 196 -2.72 -14.46 13.48
N TYR A 197 -1.91 -14.64 12.42
CA TYR A 197 -0.47 -14.75 12.56
C TYR A 197 0.13 -13.51 13.20
N LEU A 198 -0.26 -12.32 12.74
CA LEU A 198 0.20 -11.05 13.32
C LEU A 198 -0.22 -10.92 14.78
N LYS A 199 -1.44 -11.30 15.14
CA LYS A 199 -1.88 -11.32 16.54
C LYS A 199 -0.95 -12.10 17.47
N GLU A 200 -0.45 -13.23 17.00
CA GLU A 200 0.38 -14.16 17.78
C GLU A 200 1.87 -13.81 17.72
N ASN A 201 2.35 -13.32 16.58
CA ASN A 201 3.77 -13.22 16.28
C ASN A 201 4.29 -11.79 16.11
N PHE A 202 3.47 -10.76 16.37
CA PHE A 202 3.87 -9.36 16.19
C PHE A 202 5.15 -9.02 16.98
N LYS A 203 6.20 -8.61 16.26
CA LYS A 203 7.48 -8.17 16.85
C LYS A 203 7.67 -6.67 16.67
N VAL A 204 7.70 -5.95 17.79
CA VAL A 204 7.75 -4.48 17.83
C VAL A 204 8.92 -3.88 17.04
N ALA A 205 10.11 -4.50 17.13
CA ALA A 205 11.36 -3.97 16.55
C ALA A 205 11.94 -4.87 15.43
N THR A 206 11.10 -5.57 14.67
CA THR A 206 11.58 -6.38 13.53
C THR A 206 10.70 -6.20 12.30
N TRP A 207 11.17 -5.40 11.35
CA TRP A 207 10.44 -5.07 10.11
C TRP A 207 10.05 -6.31 9.30
N GLY A 208 11.00 -7.19 9.00
CA GLY A 208 10.77 -8.35 8.12
C GLY A 208 9.72 -9.33 8.68
N VAL A 209 9.65 -9.49 10.00
CA VAL A 209 8.74 -10.47 10.63
C VAL A 209 7.26 -10.08 10.49
N ASN A 210 6.94 -8.79 10.60
CA ASN A 210 5.53 -8.34 10.56
C ASN A 210 5.00 -8.12 9.14
N SER A 211 5.85 -8.26 8.12
CA SER A 211 5.53 -7.88 6.76
C SER A 211 5.82 -9.06 5.82
N PRO A 212 6.96 -9.15 5.10
CA PRO A 212 7.15 -10.23 4.15
C PRO A 212 7.38 -11.61 4.82
N GLY A 213 7.92 -11.66 6.04
CA GLY A 213 8.02 -12.89 6.83
C GLY A 213 6.66 -13.47 7.25
N ALA A 214 5.70 -12.61 7.62
CA ALA A 214 4.33 -13.04 7.93
C ALA A 214 3.61 -13.58 6.69
N ALA A 215 3.72 -12.87 5.56
CA ALA A 215 3.16 -13.29 4.28
C ALA A 215 3.74 -14.63 3.82
N THR A 216 5.06 -14.79 3.93
CA THR A 216 5.77 -16.04 3.60
C THR A 216 5.29 -17.20 4.46
N ALA A 217 5.24 -17.02 5.78
CA ALA A 217 4.79 -18.05 6.70
C ALA A 217 3.34 -18.49 6.41
N ILE A 218 2.46 -17.54 6.07
CA ILE A 218 1.05 -17.84 5.78
C ILE A 218 0.87 -18.46 4.40
N ALA A 219 1.61 -18.04 3.37
CA ALA A 219 1.61 -18.71 2.07
C ALA A 219 1.97 -20.19 2.20
N LYS A 220 3.07 -20.48 2.91
CA LYS A 220 3.49 -21.86 3.19
C LYS A 220 2.44 -22.66 3.96
N LYS A 221 1.92 -22.08 5.04
CA LYS A 221 0.89 -22.71 5.89
C LYS A 221 -0.39 -23.03 5.12
N VAL A 222 -0.94 -22.04 4.40
CA VAL A 222 -2.23 -22.17 3.70
C VAL A 222 -2.12 -23.12 2.51
N CYS A 223 -0.96 -23.16 1.85
CA CYS A 223 -0.75 -24.00 0.68
C CYS A 223 -0.13 -25.37 1.00
N GLY A 224 0.28 -25.61 2.24
CA GLY A 224 0.80 -26.90 2.68
C GLY A 224 2.13 -27.28 2.06
N THR A 225 2.94 -26.29 1.64
CA THR A 225 4.27 -26.51 1.06
C THR A 225 5.29 -25.52 1.62
N GLU A 226 6.53 -25.96 1.77
CA GLU A 226 7.66 -25.10 2.14
C GLU A 226 8.34 -24.46 0.92
N ASP A 227 8.03 -24.93 -0.29
CA ASP A 227 8.58 -24.42 -1.54
C ASP A 227 7.61 -23.41 -2.18
N LEU A 228 7.96 -22.12 -2.10
CA LEU A 228 7.17 -21.05 -2.70
C LEU A 228 7.13 -21.12 -4.23
N ASN A 229 8.12 -21.77 -4.88
CA ASN A 229 8.10 -21.94 -6.33
C ASN A 229 6.99 -22.89 -6.78
N GLU A 230 6.63 -23.88 -5.96
CA GLU A 230 5.46 -24.72 -6.25
C GLU A 230 4.17 -23.88 -6.27
N ILE A 231 4.07 -22.92 -5.34
CA ILE A 231 2.92 -22.00 -5.30
C ILE A 231 2.90 -21.09 -6.53
N LEU A 232 4.07 -20.53 -6.90
CA LEU A 232 4.22 -19.69 -8.09
C LEU A 232 3.78 -20.43 -9.37
N LEU A 233 4.09 -21.72 -9.50
CA LEU A 233 3.79 -22.51 -10.69
C LEU A 233 2.36 -23.04 -10.73
N HIS A 234 1.79 -23.42 -9.59
CA HIS A 234 0.55 -24.20 -9.57
C HIS A 234 -0.67 -23.48 -9.01
N HIS A 235 -0.48 -22.33 -8.34
CA HIS A 235 -1.52 -21.66 -7.56
C HIS A 235 -2.11 -22.58 -6.47
N CYS A 236 -2.46 -22.06 -5.31
CA CYS A 236 -2.95 -22.90 -4.21
C CYS A 236 -3.98 -22.16 -3.37
N ALA A 237 -5.01 -22.85 -2.89
CA ALA A 237 -6.01 -22.26 -2.00
C ALA A 237 -6.57 -20.91 -2.50
N ASN A 238 -6.71 -20.76 -3.83
CA ASN A 238 -7.06 -19.50 -4.49
C ASN A 238 -6.09 -18.35 -4.12
N VAL A 239 -4.79 -18.63 -4.10
CA VAL A 239 -3.69 -17.68 -3.90
C VAL A 239 -2.72 -17.84 -5.05
N THR A 240 -2.37 -16.72 -5.66
CA THR A 240 -1.39 -16.63 -6.75
C THR A 240 -0.18 -15.84 -6.26
N LEU A 241 1.01 -16.45 -6.26
CA LEU A 241 2.23 -15.66 -6.16
C LEU A 241 2.52 -15.02 -7.52
N ARG A 242 2.85 -13.72 -7.52
CA ARG A 242 3.18 -12.98 -8.74
C ARG A 242 4.64 -12.53 -8.69
N PRO A 243 5.41 -12.79 -9.74
CA PRO A 243 6.87 -12.60 -9.73
C PRO A 243 7.26 -11.12 -9.68
N LEU A 244 8.53 -10.85 -9.35
CA LEU A 244 9.09 -9.49 -9.32
C LEU A 244 8.79 -8.74 -10.61
N LYS A 245 9.06 -9.34 -11.78
CA LYS A 245 8.88 -8.70 -13.09
C LYS A 245 7.48 -8.14 -13.34
N GLU A 246 6.46 -8.68 -12.67
CA GLU A 246 5.07 -8.24 -12.81
C GLU A 246 4.70 -7.17 -11.76
N MET A 247 5.16 -7.31 -10.51
CA MET A 247 4.63 -6.53 -9.38
C MET A 247 5.63 -5.54 -8.78
N GLN A 248 6.93 -5.76 -8.89
CA GLN A 248 7.95 -4.88 -8.31
C GLN A 248 8.94 -4.36 -9.36
N LEU A 249 9.04 -5.03 -10.51
CA LEU A 249 10.03 -4.93 -11.58
C LEU A 249 11.44 -5.38 -11.18
N PHE A 250 12.06 -4.71 -10.21
CA PHE A 250 13.35 -5.09 -9.63
C PHE A 250 13.21 -5.38 -8.14
N GLY A 251 14.05 -6.26 -7.61
CA GLY A 251 14.20 -6.47 -6.17
C GLY A 251 14.81 -5.26 -5.47
N TRP A 252 14.73 -5.24 -4.14
CA TRP A 252 15.23 -4.12 -3.33
C TRP A 252 16.75 -3.84 -3.47
N PRO A 253 17.65 -4.80 -3.78
CA PRO A 253 19.07 -4.49 -4.00
C PRO A 253 19.31 -3.61 -5.23
N ASP A 254 18.43 -3.72 -6.23
CA ASP A 254 18.54 -3.11 -7.56
C ASP A 254 17.66 -1.85 -7.72
N TRP A 255 17.16 -1.29 -6.61
CA TRP A 255 16.29 -0.11 -6.60
C TRP A 255 16.89 1.10 -7.34
N ASN A 256 18.21 1.21 -7.41
CA ASN A 256 18.89 2.34 -8.04
C ASN A 256 18.75 2.33 -9.58
N ASN A 257 18.44 1.18 -10.18
CA ASN A 257 18.24 1.03 -11.63
C ASN A 257 17.10 1.93 -12.14
N TYR A 258 16.10 2.23 -11.30
CA TYR A 258 15.01 3.13 -11.68
C TYR A 258 15.44 4.56 -11.99
N PHE A 259 16.57 5.00 -11.44
CA PHE A 259 16.99 6.40 -11.44
C PHE A 259 18.24 6.65 -12.31
N GLN A 260 18.76 5.63 -13.00
CA GLN A 260 19.90 5.77 -13.90
C GLN A 260 19.48 6.47 -15.20
N ASP A 261 20.25 7.49 -15.60
CA ASP A 261 19.99 8.29 -16.80
C ASP A 261 19.99 7.44 -18.07
N ASN A 262 19.07 7.75 -19.00
CA ASN A 262 18.92 7.12 -20.32
C ASN A 262 18.60 5.61 -20.34
N ASN A 263 18.29 4.99 -19.20
CA ASN A 263 17.91 3.58 -19.14
C ASN A 263 16.41 3.31 -19.30
N GLY A 264 15.57 4.35 -19.44
CA GLY A 264 14.12 4.24 -19.48
C GLY A 264 13.48 4.25 -20.87
N GLU A 265 14.22 4.59 -21.93
CA GLU A 265 13.63 4.84 -23.26
C GLU A 265 12.84 3.64 -23.81
N ARG A 266 13.30 2.43 -23.50
CA ARG A 266 12.71 1.17 -23.97
C ARG A 266 11.84 0.49 -22.92
N PHE A 267 11.48 1.16 -21.83
CA PHE A 267 10.70 0.59 -20.73
C PHE A 267 9.44 -0.15 -21.21
N ALA A 268 8.65 0.49 -22.08
CA ALA A 268 7.41 -0.10 -22.58
C ALA A 268 7.64 -1.34 -23.47
N GLU A 269 8.79 -1.42 -24.14
CA GLU A 269 9.17 -2.57 -24.98
C GLU A 269 9.73 -3.72 -24.15
N GLU A 270 10.57 -3.40 -23.15
CA GLU A 270 11.35 -4.38 -22.38
C GLU A 270 10.57 -4.91 -21.16
N HIS A 271 9.56 -4.19 -20.68
CA HIS A 271 8.79 -4.54 -19.48
C HIS A 271 7.30 -4.67 -19.77
N GLN A 272 6.97 -5.40 -20.84
CA GLN A 272 5.58 -5.68 -21.25
C GLN A 272 4.78 -6.54 -20.26
N ASP A 273 5.39 -7.09 -19.22
CA ASP A 273 4.68 -7.85 -18.17
C ASP A 273 4.47 -7.02 -16.90
N ALA A 274 5.10 -5.84 -16.80
CA ALA A 274 5.05 -5.03 -15.58
C ALA A 274 3.66 -4.41 -15.40
N PHE A 275 3.09 -4.61 -14.21
CA PHE A 275 1.88 -3.96 -13.75
C PHE A 275 2.18 -2.83 -12.77
N ILE A 276 3.12 -3.09 -11.86
CA ILE A 276 3.51 -2.17 -10.81
C ILE A 276 5.05 -2.16 -10.69
N VAL A 277 5.60 -0.97 -10.41
CA VAL A 277 7.03 -0.74 -10.14
C VAL A 277 7.19 -0.31 -8.69
N HIS A 278 8.01 -0.99 -7.88
CA HIS A 278 8.23 -0.62 -6.48
C HIS A 278 9.49 0.23 -6.34
N LEU A 279 9.36 1.48 -5.88
CA LEU A 279 10.49 2.43 -5.82
C LEU A 279 11.34 2.31 -4.56
N TYR A 280 10.93 1.48 -3.59
CA TYR A 280 11.61 1.31 -2.30
C TYR A 280 11.95 2.65 -1.64
N ASN A 281 10.95 3.49 -1.33
CA ASN A 281 11.13 4.89 -0.87
C ASN A 281 12.08 5.02 0.32
N LYS A 282 12.18 4.02 1.20
CA LYS A 282 13.17 4.01 2.29
C LYS A 282 14.61 4.19 1.77
N LEU A 283 14.93 3.58 0.63
CA LEU A 283 16.22 3.63 -0.05
C LEU A 283 16.29 4.84 -1.00
N SER A 284 15.24 5.08 -1.78
CA SER A 284 15.24 6.07 -2.88
C SER A 284 14.85 7.50 -2.50
N GLN A 285 14.29 7.76 -1.31
CA GLN A 285 13.78 9.09 -0.92
C GLN A 285 14.80 10.25 -0.98
N ARG A 286 16.10 9.96 -0.99
CA ARG A 286 17.17 10.97 -1.10
C ARG A 286 17.73 11.10 -2.51
N THR A 287 17.29 10.28 -3.45
CA THR A 287 17.75 10.29 -4.83
C THR A 287 17.10 11.44 -5.57
N PRO A 288 17.90 12.37 -6.13
CA PRO A 288 17.37 13.44 -6.96
C PRO A 288 16.69 12.87 -8.20
N VAL A 289 15.52 13.38 -8.54
CA VAL A 289 14.86 13.09 -9.82
C VAL A 289 15.13 14.25 -10.77
N ALA A 290 15.79 13.96 -11.89
CA ALA A 290 15.98 14.89 -12.98
C ALA A 290 14.90 14.68 -14.05
N ILE A 291 14.10 15.71 -14.32
CA ILE A 291 13.04 15.65 -15.33
C ILE A 291 13.68 15.67 -16.72
N GLY A 292 13.31 14.70 -17.56
CA GLY A 292 13.83 14.56 -18.92
C GLY A 292 15.18 13.86 -19.01
N ASN A 293 15.66 13.24 -17.92
CA ASN A 293 16.88 12.42 -17.95
C ASN A 293 16.69 11.04 -18.57
N ARG A 294 15.45 10.70 -18.97
CA ARG A 294 15.10 9.42 -19.62
C ARG A 294 15.47 8.20 -18.78
N SER A 295 15.51 8.35 -17.45
CA SER A 295 15.55 7.21 -16.54
C SER A 295 14.24 6.43 -16.60
N ILE A 296 14.23 5.19 -16.11
CA ILE A 296 13.00 4.40 -16.01
C ILE A 296 11.94 5.19 -15.23
N TYR A 297 12.31 5.78 -14.10
CA TYR A 297 11.39 6.59 -13.29
C TYR A 297 10.83 7.80 -14.05
N ASP A 298 11.66 8.49 -14.83
CA ASP A 298 11.25 9.65 -15.63
C ASP A 298 10.23 9.25 -16.72
N GLU A 299 10.51 8.17 -17.47
CA GLU A 299 9.60 7.69 -18.53
C GLU A 299 8.30 7.12 -17.97
N ILE A 300 8.32 6.35 -16.87
CA ILE A 300 7.07 5.85 -16.25
C ILE A 300 6.25 7.00 -15.67
N ALA A 301 6.87 7.99 -15.01
CA ALA A 301 6.14 9.10 -14.42
C ALA A 301 5.49 9.97 -15.50
N LYS A 302 6.19 10.17 -16.63
CA LYS A 302 5.70 10.89 -17.80
C LYS A 302 4.53 10.21 -18.48
N ALA A 303 4.59 8.88 -18.64
CA ALA A 303 3.56 8.11 -19.32
C ALA A 303 2.33 7.86 -18.43
N HIS A 304 2.54 7.42 -17.19
CA HIS A 304 1.47 6.88 -16.35
C HIS A 304 0.96 7.88 -15.30
N CYS A 305 1.68 8.98 -15.06
CA CYS A 305 1.34 9.96 -14.03
C CYS A 305 1.35 11.41 -14.57
N PRO A 306 0.70 11.69 -15.72
CA PRO A 306 0.93 12.89 -16.52
C PRO A 306 0.64 14.21 -15.79
N ILE A 307 -0.35 14.23 -14.89
CA ILE A 307 -0.69 15.43 -14.10
C ILE A 307 0.44 15.77 -13.12
N THR A 308 1.01 14.77 -12.46
CA THR A 308 2.15 14.97 -11.55
C THR A 308 3.39 15.37 -12.32
N TYR A 309 3.67 14.69 -13.43
CA TYR A 309 4.82 14.97 -14.26
C TYR A 309 4.79 16.42 -14.79
N ALA A 310 3.63 16.87 -15.29
CA ALA A 310 3.44 18.24 -15.75
C ALA A 310 3.62 19.28 -14.63
N ALA A 311 3.12 19.00 -13.42
CA ALA A 311 3.31 19.88 -12.27
C ALA A 311 4.78 20.00 -11.86
N ALA A 312 5.49 18.86 -11.79
CA ALA A 312 6.92 18.81 -11.50
C ALA A 312 7.73 19.56 -12.56
N LYS A 313 7.41 19.35 -13.85
CA LYS A 313 8.05 20.03 -14.98
C LYS A 313 7.88 21.54 -14.92
N ARG A 314 6.67 22.04 -14.64
CA ARG A 314 6.43 23.49 -14.46
C ARG A 314 7.32 24.06 -13.36
N ARG A 315 7.39 23.42 -12.19
CA ARG A 315 8.24 23.89 -11.08
C ARG A 315 9.73 23.88 -11.43
N ALA A 316 10.20 22.88 -12.18
CA ALA A 316 11.60 22.82 -12.61
C ALA A 316 12.01 23.97 -13.57
N TYR A 317 11.07 24.60 -14.27
CA TYR A 317 11.37 25.77 -15.11
C TYR A 317 11.44 27.09 -14.31
N PHE A 318 10.86 27.15 -13.12
CA PHE A 318 10.82 28.36 -12.29
C PHE A 318 11.91 28.40 -11.19
N PHE A 319 12.71 27.32 -11.05
CA PHE A 319 13.80 27.19 -10.08
C PHE A 319 14.97 26.39 -10.65
#